data_AF-A0A2J7PX95-F1
#
_entry.id   AF-A0A2J7PX95-F1
#
_cell.length_a   1.000
_cell.length_b   1.000
_cell.length_c   1.000
_cell.angle_alpha   90.00
_cell.angle_beta   90.00
_cell.angle_gamma   90.00
#
_symmetry.space_group_name_H-M   'P 1'
#
loop_
_entity.id
_entity.type
_entity.pdbx_description
1 polymer ?
#
loop_
_entity_poly.entity_id
_entity_poly.type
_entity_poly.pdbx_seq_one_letter_code
_entity_poly.pdbx_strand_id
1 'polypeptide(L)'
;MLLEQLDSYKLDITAIQELRWLGKGVMEKRDHVVLYSCQKKSHMFGTGYIVNKKRKHLILAFQAKSHRTCRLRILHAKKKREYDKQELIELEHLRSSDEIREFYQKLNKSQKDFQSRTTLCRDKEGMILSSDEAILERRVQYFEELLNGNASERVEGMTIDCNEGNFEVEEPAPTIKEVEHATKKLKNNEAPGMDLIMAELVKFAGPEYAKHLHQLIVKIWITEIPYLRMYRPHIFCQKFKRKIGVRLIFEIFEITLHLKKNYIHN
;
A
#
# COMPACT_ATOMS: atom_id res chain seq x y z
N MET A 1 -26.74 -6.24 39.69
CA MET A 1 -25.97 -7.28 38.98
C MET A 1 -24.95 -6.71 38.01
N LEU A 2 -25.30 -6.28 36.78
CA LEU A 2 -24.27 -5.86 35.80
C LEU A 2 -23.55 -4.55 36.17
N LEU A 3 -24.27 -3.51 36.59
CA LEU A 3 -23.66 -2.23 36.99
C LEU A 3 -22.72 -2.39 38.21
N GLU A 4 -23.09 -3.25 39.16
CA GLU A 4 -22.27 -3.55 40.34
C GLU A 4 -20.95 -4.25 39.97
N GLN A 5 -20.97 -5.13 38.96
CA GLN A 5 -19.75 -5.74 38.44
C GLN A 5 -18.85 -4.70 37.74
N LEU A 6 -19.42 -3.77 36.98
CA LEU A 6 -18.63 -2.71 36.36
C LEU A 6 -17.91 -1.85 37.41
N ASP A 7 -18.57 -1.59 38.53
CA ASP A 7 -17.98 -0.87 39.66
C ASP A 7 -16.87 -1.67 40.35
N SER A 8 -17.04 -3.00 40.55
CA SER A 8 -15.99 -3.84 41.14
C SER A 8 -14.74 -3.92 40.26
N TYR A 9 -14.91 -3.98 38.94
CA TYR A 9 -13.80 -3.98 37.98
C TYR A 9 -13.27 -2.58 37.66
N LYS A 10 -13.82 -1.53 38.27
CA LYS A 10 -13.44 -0.12 38.02
C LYS A 10 -13.47 0.24 36.53
N LEU A 11 -14.47 -0.28 35.80
CA LEU A 11 -14.64 -0.01 34.37
C LEU A 11 -15.42 1.29 34.17
N ASP A 12 -14.76 2.31 33.64
CA ASP A 12 -15.40 3.61 33.47
C ASP A 12 -16.28 3.71 32.21
N ILE A 13 -15.94 2.95 31.16
CA ILE A 13 -16.66 2.91 29.88
C ILE A 13 -16.69 1.46 29.42
N THR A 14 -17.87 0.95 29.07
CA THR A 14 -18.05 -0.44 28.63
C THR A 14 -19.03 -0.48 27.47
N ALA A 15 -18.65 -1.18 26.40
CA ALA A 15 -19.57 -1.47 25.29
C ALA A 15 -20.38 -2.74 25.62
N ILE A 16 -21.67 -2.70 25.35
CA ILE A 16 -22.60 -3.80 25.61
C ILE A 16 -23.31 -4.16 24.32
N GLN A 17 -23.43 -5.47 24.10
CA GLN A 17 -24.21 -6.06 23.03
C GLN A 17 -25.41 -6.81 23.62
N GLU A 18 -26.37 -7.14 22.75
CA GLU A 18 -27.60 -7.87 23.10
C GLU A 18 -28.52 -7.15 24.10
N LEU A 19 -28.56 -5.82 24.07
CA LEU A 19 -29.56 -5.07 24.82
C LEU A 19 -30.98 -5.40 24.32
N ARG A 20 -31.86 -5.79 25.24
CA ARG A 20 -33.26 -6.17 24.95
C ARG A 20 -34.25 -5.04 25.19
N TRP A 21 -33.78 -3.80 25.22
CA TRP A 21 -34.63 -2.62 25.41
C TRP A 21 -35.27 -2.20 24.10
N LEU A 22 -36.30 -1.35 24.18
CA LEU A 22 -36.96 -0.80 22.99
C LEU A 22 -36.46 0.61 22.68
N GLY A 23 -36.29 0.88 21.39
CA GLY A 23 -35.94 2.19 20.89
C GLY A 23 -34.47 2.58 21.11
N LYS A 24 -34.20 3.88 21.07
CA LYS A 24 -32.86 4.46 21.22
C LYS A 24 -32.92 5.61 22.20
N GLY A 25 -31.87 5.80 22.99
CA GLY A 25 -31.87 6.87 23.97
C GLY A 25 -30.68 6.84 24.91
N VAL A 26 -30.74 7.75 25.86
CA VAL A 26 -29.81 7.85 26.98
C VAL A 26 -30.62 7.60 28.25
N MET A 27 -30.17 6.67 29.07
CA MET A 27 -30.80 6.34 30.34
C MET A 27 -29.78 6.51 31.46
N GLU A 28 -30.15 7.20 32.52
CA GLU A 28 -29.32 7.29 33.70
C GLU A 28 -29.77 6.29 34.75
N LYS A 29 -28.81 5.55 35.33
CA LYS A 29 -29.10 4.56 36.36
C LYS A 29 -27.98 4.53 37.38
N ARG A 30 -28.31 4.86 38.64
CA ARG A 30 -27.34 4.98 39.74
C ARG A 30 -26.18 5.92 39.34
N ASP A 31 -24.95 5.41 39.35
CA ASP A 31 -23.72 6.14 39.01
C ASP A 31 -23.31 5.97 37.54
N HIS A 32 -24.19 5.43 36.70
CA HIS A 32 -23.90 5.13 35.31
C HIS A 32 -24.89 5.79 34.34
N VAL A 33 -24.41 6.06 33.14
CA VAL A 33 -25.18 6.54 31.99
C VAL A 33 -25.13 5.46 30.92
N VAL A 34 -26.29 4.95 30.52
CA VAL A 34 -26.46 3.93 29.52
C VAL A 34 -26.95 4.57 28.22
N LEU A 35 -26.12 4.55 27.21
CA LEU A 35 -26.40 5.02 25.85
C LEU A 35 -26.76 3.81 25.01
N TYR A 36 -27.96 3.75 24.42
CA TYR A 36 -28.40 2.54 23.73
C TYR A 36 -29.08 2.81 22.39
N SER A 37 -28.95 1.82 21.52
CA SER A 37 -29.54 1.74 20.19
C SER A 37 -30.13 0.35 20.00
N CYS A 38 -31.45 0.26 20.11
CA CYS A 38 -32.20 -0.98 20.04
C CYS A 38 -33.37 -0.86 19.04
N GLN A 39 -33.97 -2.01 18.70
CA GLN A 39 -35.11 -2.05 17.80
C GLN A 39 -36.37 -1.47 18.45
N LYS A 40 -37.29 -0.89 17.66
CA LYS A 40 -38.51 -0.25 18.19
C LYS A 40 -39.64 -1.23 18.55
N LYS A 41 -39.71 -2.38 17.87
CA LYS A 41 -40.86 -3.31 17.93
C LYS A 41 -40.51 -4.68 18.52
N SER A 42 -39.23 -5.02 18.63
CA SER A 42 -38.79 -6.32 19.11
C SER A 42 -37.74 -6.14 20.21
N HIS A 43 -37.78 -6.98 21.23
CA HIS A 43 -36.78 -7.04 22.30
C HIS A 43 -35.54 -7.85 21.89
N MET A 44 -35.17 -7.77 20.60
CA MET A 44 -34.03 -8.46 20.02
C MET A 44 -33.12 -7.44 19.36
N PHE A 45 -31.81 -7.72 19.48
CA PHE A 45 -30.74 -6.89 18.93
C PHE A 45 -30.71 -5.47 19.51
N GLY A 46 -29.66 -5.21 20.29
CA GLY A 46 -29.41 -3.89 20.83
C GLY A 46 -27.95 -3.75 21.17
N THR A 47 -27.43 -2.55 20.95
CA THR A 47 -26.05 -2.20 21.30
C THR A 47 -26.05 -0.91 22.10
N GLY A 48 -25.08 -0.78 22.99
CA GLY A 48 -24.97 0.41 23.80
C GLY A 48 -23.63 0.55 24.47
N TYR A 49 -23.48 1.66 25.16
CA TYR A 49 -22.33 1.97 25.99
C TYR A 49 -22.82 2.31 27.39
N ILE A 50 -22.15 1.78 28.40
CA ILE A 50 -22.30 2.22 29.78
C ILE A 50 -21.09 3.10 30.09
N VAL A 51 -21.36 4.29 30.61
CA VAL A 51 -20.34 5.27 30.99
C VAL A 51 -20.59 5.70 32.43
N ASN A 52 -19.56 5.62 33.27
CA ASN A 52 -19.63 6.13 34.63
C ASN A 52 -19.90 7.64 34.60
N LYS A 53 -20.79 8.13 35.46
CA LYS A 53 -21.17 9.55 35.56
C LYS A 53 -19.97 10.47 35.77
N LYS A 54 -18.92 10.00 36.46
CA LYS A 54 -17.63 10.71 36.61
C LYS A 54 -17.02 11.11 35.26
N ARG A 55 -17.24 10.32 34.21
CA ARG A 55 -16.72 10.54 32.85
C ARG A 55 -17.77 11.05 31.87
N LYS A 56 -18.99 11.37 32.32
CA LYS A 56 -20.07 11.89 31.46
C LYS A 56 -19.65 13.16 30.71
N HIS A 57 -18.92 14.06 31.37
CA HIS A 57 -18.43 15.31 30.79
C HIS A 57 -17.44 15.11 29.63
N LEU A 58 -16.87 13.91 29.48
CA LEU A 58 -15.97 13.57 28.37
C LEU A 58 -16.73 13.12 27.13
N ILE A 59 -18.04 12.84 27.21
CA ILE A 59 -18.83 12.39 26.06
C ILE A 59 -19.01 13.57 25.10
N LEU A 60 -18.47 13.44 23.88
CA LEU A 60 -18.59 14.46 22.83
C LEU A 60 -19.85 14.26 21.98
N ALA A 61 -20.17 13.02 21.63
CA ALA A 61 -21.35 12.70 20.83
C ALA A 61 -21.69 11.21 20.90
N PHE A 62 -22.98 10.90 20.81
CA PHE A 62 -23.49 9.54 20.63
C PHE A 62 -24.34 9.47 19.36
N GLN A 63 -24.08 8.48 18.52
CA GLN A 63 -24.80 8.24 17.28
C GLN A 63 -25.29 6.79 17.22
N ALA A 64 -26.60 6.61 17.36
CA ALA A 64 -27.27 5.34 17.11
C ALA A 64 -27.44 5.15 15.59
N LYS A 65 -26.66 4.25 14.98
CA LYS A 65 -26.75 3.96 13.53
C LYS A 65 -27.80 2.88 13.26
N SER A 66 -27.68 1.75 13.94
CA SER A 66 -28.59 0.61 13.81
C SER A 66 -28.73 -0.13 15.14
N HIS A 67 -29.62 -1.11 15.18
CA HIS A 67 -29.78 -2.00 16.35
C HIS A 67 -28.53 -2.88 16.60
N ARG A 68 -27.60 -2.98 15.64
CA ARG A 68 -26.31 -3.70 15.77
C ARG A 68 -25.10 -2.77 15.90
N THR A 69 -25.28 -1.46 15.77
CA THR A 69 -24.14 -0.53 15.73
C THR A 69 -24.52 0.83 16.28
N CYS A 70 -23.74 1.28 17.26
CA CYS A 70 -23.75 2.63 17.76
C CYS A 70 -22.31 3.16 17.83
N ARG A 71 -22.16 4.49 17.81
CA ARG A 71 -20.87 5.18 17.88
C ARG A 71 -20.87 6.15 19.04
N LEU A 72 -19.88 6.02 19.92
CA LEU A 72 -19.63 6.96 21.00
C LEU A 72 -18.31 7.69 20.75
N ARG A 73 -18.34 9.02 20.76
CA ARG A 73 -17.15 9.88 20.71
C ARG A 73 -16.88 10.40 22.11
N ILE A 74 -15.65 10.24 22.58
CA ILE A 74 -15.21 10.65 23.91
C ILE A 74 -13.95 11.51 23.78
N LEU A 75 -13.85 12.55 24.59
CA LEU A 75 -12.69 13.40 24.71
C LEU A 75 -11.68 12.73 25.66
N HIS A 76 -10.53 12.33 25.13
CA HIS A 76 -9.42 11.78 25.92
C HIS A 76 -8.25 12.77 25.96
N ALA A 77 -8.51 14.04 26.27
CA ALA A 77 -7.51 15.11 26.19
C ALA A 77 -6.26 14.87 27.05
N LYS A 78 -6.42 14.30 28.26
CA LYS A 78 -5.27 13.95 29.12
C LYS A 78 -4.40 12.86 28.49
N LYS A 79 -5.04 11.76 28.07
CA LYS A 79 -4.33 10.62 27.47
C LYS A 79 -3.71 10.97 26.11
N LYS A 80 -4.34 11.86 25.35
CA LYS A 80 -3.77 12.44 24.14
C LYS A 80 -2.50 13.24 24.47
N ARG A 81 -2.55 14.16 25.45
CA ARG A 81 -1.36 14.92 25.88
C ARG A 81 -0.22 14.03 26.37
N GLU A 82 -0.53 12.96 27.11
CA GLU A 82 0.47 11.99 27.56
C GLU A 82 1.12 11.26 26.38
N TYR A 83 0.32 10.85 25.39
CA TYR A 83 0.81 10.24 24.15
C TYR A 83 1.70 11.21 23.36
N ASP A 84 1.21 12.43 23.11
CA ASP A 84 1.95 13.47 22.38
C ASP A 84 3.29 13.79 23.09
N LYS A 85 3.29 13.84 24.43
CA LYS A 85 4.52 14.05 25.22
C LYS A 85 5.52 12.91 25.06
N GLN A 86 5.06 11.66 25.08
CA GLN A 86 5.93 10.49 24.92
C GLN A 86 6.56 10.48 23.51
N GLU A 87 5.79 10.84 22.49
CA GLU A 87 6.28 10.92 21.11
C GLU A 87 7.36 11.99 20.96
N LEU A 88 7.21 13.15 21.62
CA LEU A 88 8.22 14.21 21.64
C LEU A 88 9.53 13.77 22.31
N ILE A 89 9.45 13.09 23.45
CA ILE A 89 10.64 12.55 24.15
C ILE A 89 11.40 11.59 23.24
N GLU A 90 10.69 10.71 22.53
CA GLU A 90 11.31 9.78 21.61
C GLU A 90 11.94 10.48 20.39
N LEU A 91 11.34 11.56 19.90
CA LEU A 91 11.92 12.40 18.84
C LEU A 91 13.19 13.13 19.28
N GLU A 92 13.21 13.64 20.52
CA GLU A 92 14.42 14.24 21.11
C GLU A 92 15.55 13.22 21.22
N HIS A 93 15.26 12.00 21.66
CA HIS A 93 16.24 10.92 21.71
C HIS A 93 16.80 10.58 20.33
N LEU A 94 15.95 10.39 19.31
CA LEU A 94 16.40 10.11 17.93
C LEU A 94 17.27 11.23 17.35
N ARG A 95 17.00 12.48 17.74
CA ARG A 95 17.83 13.63 17.37
C ARG A 95 19.19 13.59 18.06
N SER A 96 19.25 13.22 19.33
CA SER A 96 20.50 13.10 20.09
C SER A 96 21.36 11.90 19.67
N SER A 97 20.75 10.83 19.16
CA SER A 97 21.44 9.62 18.70
C SER A 97 21.94 9.68 17.25
N ASP A 98 21.84 10.83 16.57
CA ASP A 98 22.19 11.01 15.14
C ASP A 98 21.50 10.03 14.17
N GLU A 99 20.38 9.42 14.58
CA GLU A 99 19.53 8.58 13.74
C GLU A 99 18.63 9.44 12.85
N ILE A 100 19.24 10.30 12.03
CA ILE A 100 18.60 11.35 11.23
C ILE A 100 17.47 10.77 10.37
N ARG A 101 17.64 9.56 9.82
CA ARG A 101 16.62 8.93 8.98
C ARG A 101 15.37 8.54 9.76
N GLU A 102 15.52 7.88 10.90
CA GLU A 102 14.40 7.47 11.75
C GLU A 102 13.69 8.70 12.34
N PHE A 103 14.46 9.73 12.70
CA PHE A 103 13.95 11.04 13.11
C PHE A 103 13.01 11.65 12.06
N TYR A 104 13.47 11.83 10.81
CA TYR A 104 12.64 12.40 9.75
C TYR A 104 11.47 11.50 9.36
N GLN A 105 11.64 10.17 9.37
CA GLN A 105 10.52 9.26 9.13
C GLN A 105 9.43 9.42 10.18
N LYS A 106 9.79 9.57 11.45
CA LYS A 106 8.86 9.71 12.55
C LYS A 106 8.21 11.09 12.57
N LEU A 107 8.98 12.16 12.36
CA LEU A 107 8.45 13.51 12.18
C LEU A 107 7.42 13.58 11.04
N ASN A 108 7.75 13.01 9.88
CA ASN A 108 6.86 13.01 8.72
C ASN A 108 5.59 12.19 8.95
N LYS A 109 5.60 11.19 9.85
CA LYS A 109 4.41 10.45 10.25
C LYS A 109 3.57 11.27 11.25
N SER A 110 4.21 11.92 12.21
CA SER A 110 3.57 12.73 13.25
C SER A 110 2.85 13.96 12.69
N GLN A 111 3.42 14.60 11.67
CA GLN A 111 2.80 15.76 11.01
C GLN A 111 1.62 15.42 10.09
N LYS A 112 1.46 14.15 9.68
CA LYS A 112 0.40 13.77 8.75
C LYS A 112 -0.87 13.44 9.52
N ASP A 113 -1.95 14.11 9.14
CA ASP A 113 -3.29 13.71 9.55
C ASP A 113 -3.58 12.26 9.13
N PHE A 114 -4.50 11.60 9.84
CA PHE A 114 -4.93 10.25 9.52
C PHE A 114 -5.43 10.17 8.08
N GLN A 115 -4.63 9.57 7.20
CA GLN A 115 -5.02 9.25 5.83
C GLN A 115 -5.54 7.82 5.79
N SER A 116 -6.85 7.66 5.55
CA SER A 116 -7.40 6.34 5.25
C SER A 116 -6.69 5.76 4.03
N ARG A 117 -6.26 4.50 4.11
CA ARG A 117 -5.75 3.81 2.93
C ARG A 117 -6.90 3.63 1.95
N THR A 118 -6.83 4.37 0.87
CA THR A 118 -7.84 4.38 -0.18
C THR A 118 -7.24 3.73 -1.41
N THR A 119 -7.62 2.49 -1.71
CA THR A 119 -7.22 1.79 -2.93
C THR A 119 -8.19 2.22 -4.04
N LEU A 120 -7.86 3.30 -4.74
CA LEU A 120 -8.62 3.75 -5.91
C LEU A 120 -7.72 3.70 -7.14
N CYS A 121 -8.26 3.23 -8.25
CA CYS A 121 -7.60 3.24 -9.56
C CYS A 121 -8.54 3.87 -10.58
N ARG A 122 -8.03 4.43 -11.67
CA ARG A 122 -8.88 4.89 -12.79
C ARG A 122 -8.88 3.85 -13.91
N ASP A 123 -10.03 3.61 -14.50
CA ASP A 123 -10.12 2.85 -15.75
C ASP A 123 -9.61 3.68 -16.96
N LYS A 124 -9.82 3.21 -18.19
CA LYS A 124 -9.34 3.92 -19.40
C LYS A 124 -10.19 5.15 -19.69
N GLU A 125 -11.46 5.09 -19.33
CA GLU A 125 -12.49 6.09 -19.55
C GLU A 125 -12.46 7.19 -18.47
N GLY A 126 -11.62 7.02 -17.45
CA GLY A 126 -11.38 7.99 -16.37
C GLY A 126 -12.26 7.80 -15.14
N MET A 127 -13.07 6.74 -15.08
CA MET A 127 -13.91 6.39 -13.94
C MET A 127 -13.09 5.76 -12.82
N ILE A 128 -13.52 6.01 -11.58
CA ILE A 128 -12.80 5.55 -10.39
C ILE A 128 -13.27 4.13 -10.01
N LEU A 129 -12.34 3.18 -10.07
CA LEU A 129 -12.47 1.81 -9.59
C LEU A 129 -12.10 1.73 -8.11
N SER A 130 -12.99 1.15 -7.30
CA SER A 130 -12.81 0.92 -5.87
C SER A 130 -12.80 -0.55 -5.45
N SER A 131 -13.16 -1.47 -6.35
CA SER A 131 -13.12 -2.92 -6.09
C SER A 131 -11.71 -3.46 -6.32
N ASP A 132 -11.22 -4.31 -5.42
CA ASP A 132 -9.92 -4.95 -5.55
C ASP A 132 -9.82 -5.78 -6.85
N GLU A 133 -10.90 -6.48 -7.23
CA GLU A 133 -10.97 -7.29 -8.46
C GLU A 133 -10.83 -6.43 -9.72
N ALA A 134 -11.58 -5.33 -9.80
CA ALA A 134 -11.53 -4.41 -10.94
C ALA A 134 -10.17 -3.70 -11.06
N ILE A 135 -9.54 -3.37 -9.93
CA ILE A 135 -8.19 -2.78 -9.91
C ILE A 135 -7.15 -3.77 -10.43
N LEU A 136 -7.29 -5.07 -10.14
CA LEU A 136 -6.41 -6.11 -10.65
C LEU A 136 -6.57 -6.27 -12.17
N GLU A 137 -7.79 -6.34 -12.67
CA GLU A 137 -8.08 -6.44 -14.10
C GLU A 137 -7.54 -5.22 -14.87
N ARG A 138 -7.76 -4.00 -14.34
CA ARG A 138 -7.22 -2.78 -14.95
C ARG A 138 -5.70 -2.80 -15.06
N ARG A 139 -5.00 -3.39 -14.07
CA ARG A 139 -3.54 -3.55 -14.12
C ARG A 139 -3.11 -4.54 -15.19
N VAL A 140 -3.76 -5.70 -15.30
CA VAL A 140 -3.47 -6.69 -16.34
C VAL A 140 -3.60 -6.04 -17.71
N GLN A 141 -4.73 -5.37 -17.97
CA GLN A 141 -4.99 -4.67 -19.21
C GLN A 141 -3.93 -3.61 -19.52
N TYR A 142 -3.55 -2.77 -18.54
CA TYR A 142 -2.51 -1.76 -18.73
C TYR A 142 -1.15 -2.38 -19.10
N PHE A 143 -0.76 -3.50 -18.48
CA PHE A 143 0.50 -4.15 -18.77
C PHE A 143 0.51 -4.87 -20.12
N GLU A 144 -0.60 -5.51 -20.50
CA GLU A 144 -0.75 -6.09 -21.84
C GLU A 144 -0.62 -5.04 -22.92
N GLU A 145 -1.26 -3.88 -22.77
CA GLU A 145 -1.11 -2.75 -23.70
C GLU A 145 0.30 -2.19 -23.71
N LEU A 146 0.94 -2.05 -22.54
CA LEU A 146 2.28 -1.49 -22.46
C LEU A 146 3.34 -2.40 -23.10
N LEU A 147 3.17 -3.72 -23.00
CA LEU A 147 4.15 -4.70 -23.46
C LEU A 147 3.91 -5.14 -24.90
N ASN A 148 2.66 -5.12 -25.37
CA ASN A 148 2.28 -5.59 -26.70
C ASN A 148 1.78 -4.46 -27.62
N GLY A 149 1.56 -3.26 -27.10
CA GLY A 149 1.14 -2.09 -27.86
C GLY A 149 2.32 -1.51 -28.62
N ASN A 150 2.35 -1.81 -29.92
CA ASN A 150 2.97 -1.09 -31.06
C ASN A 150 3.14 -2.02 -32.29
N ALA A 151 2.58 -3.23 -32.29
CA ALA A 151 2.71 -4.16 -33.42
C ALA A 151 1.65 -4.00 -34.54
N SER A 152 0.64 -3.12 -34.40
CA SER A 152 -0.54 -3.16 -35.30
C SER A 152 -1.04 -1.83 -35.87
N GLU A 153 -0.32 -0.71 -35.74
CA GLU A 153 -0.71 0.56 -36.37
C GLU A 153 0.43 1.18 -37.18
N ARG A 154 0.90 0.44 -38.18
CA ARG A 154 1.21 1.03 -39.49
C ARG A 154 0.74 0.07 -40.58
N VAL A 155 0.12 0.65 -41.61
CA VAL A 155 -0.28 0.10 -42.92
C VAL A 155 -1.79 -0.16 -43.06
N GLU A 156 -2.54 0.91 -43.35
CA GLU A 156 -3.56 0.84 -44.39
C GLU A 156 -2.88 1.18 -45.72
N GLY A 157 -2.86 0.22 -46.64
CA GLY A 157 -2.49 0.44 -48.04
C GLY A 157 -1.21 -0.24 -48.51
N MET A 158 -1.15 -1.58 -48.48
CA MET A 158 -0.66 -2.38 -49.61
C MET A 158 -0.96 -3.86 -49.34
N THR A 159 -1.64 -4.49 -50.30
CA THR A 159 -1.94 -5.92 -50.34
C THR A 159 -0.65 -6.73 -50.20
N ILE A 160 -0.49 -7.45 -49.10
CA ILE A 160 0.61 -8.40 -48.91
C ILE A 160 0.22 -9.68 -49.64
N ASP A 161 0.78 -9.83 -50.84
CA ASP A 161 1.02 -11.13 -51.46
C ASP A 161 2.05 -11.88 -50.61
N CYS A 162 1.77 -13.14 -50.34
CA CYS A 162 2.56 -13.99 -49.48
C CYS A 162 3.79 -14.48 -50.26
N ASN A 163 4.84 -13.66 -50.37
CA ASN A 163 6.15 -14.14 -50.81
C ASN A 163 7.28 -13.23 -50.30
N GLU A 164 8.23 -13.86 -49.63
CA GLU A 164 9.62 -13.44 -49.38
C GLU A 164 9.89 -11.95 -49.09
N GLY A 165 10.06 -11.63 -47.81
CA GLY A 165 10.62 -10.35 -47.39
C GLY A 165 10.96 -10.32 -45.90
N ASN A 166 12.22 -10.56 -45.58
CA ASN A 166 12.83 -10.22 -44.29
C ASN A 166 12.45 -8.80 -43.86
N PHE A 167 11.90 -8.66 -42.66
CA PHE A 167 11.90 -7.39 -41.92
C PHE A 167 12.27 -7.68 -40.46
N GLU A 168 13.50 -8.16 -40.27
CA GLU A 168 14.19 -8.05 -38.99
C GLU A 168 14.55 -6.57 -38.80
N VAL A 169 13.76 -5.84 -38.01
CA VAL A 169 14.31 -4.68 -37.29
C VAL A 169 15.00 -5.28 -36.07
N GLU A 170 16.26 -5.68 -36.23
CA GLU A 170 17.12 -6.00 -35.08
C GLU A 170 17.28 -4.71 -34.27
N GLU A 171 16.53 -4.58 -33.18
CA GLU A 171 16.84 -3.57 -32.16
C GLU A 171 18.27 -3.84 -31.66
N PRO A 172 19.21 -2.89 -31.84
CA PRO A 172 20.60 -3.13 -31.52
C PRO A 172 20.74 -3.42 -30.03
N ALA A 173 21.55 -4.43 -29.71
CA ALA A 173 21.83 -4.79 -28.33
C ALA A 173 22.33 -3.54 -27.55
N PRO A 174 21.93 -3.40 -26.28
CA PRO A 174 22.22 -2.19 -25.51
C PRO A 174 23.72 -1.98 -25.37
N THR A 175 24.15 -0.72 -25.42
CA THR A 175 25.55 -0.32 -25.33
C THR A 175 26.02 -0.29 -23.87
N ILE A 176 27.31 -0.55 -23.61
CA ILE A 176 27.92 -0.44 -22.26
C ILE A 176 27.60 0.90 -21.58
N LYS A 177 27.65 2.00 -22.33
CA LYS A 177 27.35 3.36 -21.83
C LYS A 177 25.90 3.50 -21.34
N GLU A 178 24.96 2.82 -21.99
CA GLU A 178 23.54 2.87 -21.62
C GLU A 178 23.29 2.06 -20.35
N VAL A 179 23.96 0.91 -20.22
CA VAL A 179 23.96 0.11 -18.99
C VAL A 179 24.56 0.92 -17.84
N GLU A 180 25.70 1.56 -18.02
CA GLU A 180 26.31 2.44 -17.01
C GLU A 180 25.39 3.60 -16.62
N HIS A 181 24.72 4.22 -17.58
CA HIS A 181 23.77 5.29 -17.32
C HIS A 181 22.57 4.78 -16.51
N ALA A 182 22.02 3.62 -16.86
CA ALA A 182 20.91 3.00 -16.15
C ALA A 182 21.29 2.61 -14.70
N THR A 183 22.48 2.04 -14.50
CA THR A 183 23.02 1.72 -13.16
C THR A 183 23.14 2.97 -12.29
N LYS A 184 23.64 4.10 -12.84
CA LYS A 184 23.74 5.36 -12.11
C LYS A 184 22.37 5.92 -11.68
N LYS A 185 21.33 5.65 -12.46
CA LYS A 185 19.96 6.11 -12.25
C LYS A 185 19.18 5.30 -11.20
N LEU A 186 19.71 4.16 -10.72
CA LEU A 186 19.09 3.37 -9.66
C LEU A 186 18.83 4.21 -8.39
N LYS A 187 17.83 3.86 -7.58
CA LYS A 187 17.57 4.56 -6.30
C LYS A 187 18.43 3.97 -5.18
N ASN A 188 18.95 4.84 -4.32
CA ASN A 188 19.69 4.46 -3.12
C ASN A 188 18.73 4.12 -1.98
N ASN A 189 19.20 3.35 -1.00
CA ASN A 189 18.52 2.93 0.23
C ASN A 189 17.27 2.09 0.01
N GLU A 190 17.20 1.45 -1.16
CA GLU A 190 16.25 0.42 -1.46
C GLU A 190 16.67 -0.89 -0.77
N ALA A 191 15.69 -1.69 -0.33
CA ALA A 191 16.00 -2.97 0.31
C ALA A 191 16.73 -3.87 -0.70
N PRO A 192 17.87 -4.49 -0.32
CA PRO A 192 18.62 -5.38 -1.20
C PRO A 192 17.77 -6.61 -1.55
N GLY A 193 18.03 -7.20 -2.72
CA GLY A 193 17.36 -8.42 -3.15
C GLY A 193 17.78 -9.65 -2.32
N MET A 194 17.36 -10.84 -2.76
CA MET A 194 17.77 -12.12 -2.15
C MET A 194 19.29 -12.34 -2.24
N ASP A 195 19.91 -11.76 -3.25
CA ASP A 195 21.35 -11.67 -3.49
C ASP A 195 22.08 -10.78 -2.49
N LEU A 196 21.36 -10.02 -1.66
CA LEU A 196 21.91 -9.09 -0.67
C LEU A 196 22.77 -7.97 -1.29
N ILE A 197 22.69 -7.76 -2.60
CA ILE A 197 23.40 -6.70 -3.30
C ILE A 197 22.57 -5.42 -3.19
N MET A 198 23.19 -4.36 -2.67
CA MET A 198 22.58 -3.03 -2.57
C MET A 198 22.86 -2.23 -3.85
N ALA A 199 21.93 -1.37 -4.26
CA ALA A 199 22.09 -0.53 -5.45
C ALA A 199 23.34 0.36 -5.39
N GLU A 200 23.74 0.77 -4.19
CA GLU A 200 24.99 1.47 -3.91
C GLU A 200 26.20 0.65 -4.34
N LEU A 201 26.23 -0.64 -4.01
CA LEU A 201 27.33 -1.52 -4.39
C LEU A 201 27.41 -1.62 -5.91
N VAL A 202 26.27 -1.78 -6.60
CA VAL A 202 26.22 -1.83 -8.06
C VAL A 202 26.74 -0.53 -8.69
N LYS A 203 26.41 0.63 -8.11
CA LYS A 203 26.90 1.95 -8.57
C LYS A 203 28.40 2.16 -8.34
N PHE A 204 28.95 1.60 -7.26
CA PHE A 204 30.36 1.74 -6.88
C PHE A 204 31.26 0.58 -7.32
N ALA A 205 30.71 -0.50 -7.90
CA ALA A 205 31.44 -1.71 -8.28
C ALA A 205 32.47 -1.53 -9.42
N GLY A 206 32.59 -0.31 -9.97
CA GLY A 206 33.61 0.05 -10.94
C GLY A 206 33.33 -0.44 -12.37
N PRO A 207 34.19 -0.04 -13.33
CA PRO A 207 33.96 -0.29 -14.76
C PRO A 207 34.06 -1.76 -15.15
N GLU A 208 34.86 -2.56 -14.44
CA GLU A 208 34.96 -4.00 -14.69
C GLU A 208 33.64 -4.73 -14.39
N TYR A 209 32.95 -4.34 -13.33
CA TYR A 209 31.62 -4.88 -13.02
C TYR A 209 30.59 -4.47 -14.08
N ALA A 210 30.61 -3.22 -14.53
CA ALA A 210 29.72 -2.73 -15.59
C ALA A 210 29.89 -3.51 -16.91
N LYS A 211 31.13 -3.91 -17.26
CA LYS A 211 31.40 -4.78 -18.42
C LYS A 211 30.77 -6.16 -18.26
N HIS A 212 30.92 -6.80 -17.10
CA HIS A 212 30.31 -8.11 -16.85
C HIS A 212 28.79 -8.05 -16.85
N LEU A 213 28.22 -6.97 -16.27
CA LEU A 213 26.79 -6.72 -16.29
C LEU A 213 26.26 -6.50 -17.71
N HIS A 214 26.98 -5.73 -18.52
CA HIS A 214 26.67 -5.54 -19.94
C HIS A 214 26.69 -6.86 -20.71
N GLN A 215 27.72 -7.69 -20.53
CA GLN A 215 27.78 -9.02 -21.16
C GLN A 215 26.61 -9.90 -20.76
N LEU A 216 26.18 -9.86 -19.48
CA LEU A 216 25.01 -10.60 -19.01
C LEU A 216 23.72 -10.07 -19.66
N ILE A 217 23.54 -8.75 -19.72
CA ILE A 217 22.37 -8.11 -20.34
C ILE A 217 22.31 -8.43 -21.84
N VAL A 218 23.43 -8.36 -22.56
CA VAL A 218 23.51 -8.70 -23.99
C VAL A 218 23.21 -10.18 -24.20
N LYS A 219 23.73 -11.07 -23.35
CA LYS A 219 23.37 -12.50 -23.41
C LYS A 219 21.87 -12.69 -23.22
N ILE A 220 21.26 -12.06 -22.22
CA ILE A 220 19.81 -12.13 -21.95
C ILE A 220 19.00 -11.54 -23.12
N TRP A 221 19.48 -10.44 -23.71
CA TRP A 221 18.87 -9.78 -24.86
C TRP A 221 18.82 -10.69 -26.08
N ILE A 222 19.93 -11.36 -26.40
CA ILE A 222 20.05 -12.25 -27.57
C ILE A 222 19.33 -13.59 -27.34
N THR A 223 19.33 -14.12 -26.12
CA THR A 223 18.74 -15.46 -25.88
C THR A 223 17.23 -15.46 -25.75
N GLU A 224 16.55 -14.31 -25.63
CA GLU A 224 15.11 -14.19 -25.36
C GLU A 224 14.55 -15.36 -24.53
N ILE A 225 15.21 -15.74 -23.44
CA ILE A 225 14.68 -16.77 -22.56
C ILE A 225 13.65 -16.08 -21.66
N PRO A 226 12.35 -16.40 -21.79
CA PRO A 226 11.36 -15.96 -20.85
C PRO A 226 11.58 -16.76 -19.57
N TYR A 227 12.35 -16.20 -18.63
CA TYR A 227 12.33 -16.62 -17.22
C TYR A 227 10.89 -16.56 -16.62
N LEU A 228 9.92 -16.04 -17.37
CA LEU A 228 8.48 -16.13 -17.13
C LEU A 228 7.94 -17.58 -17.08
N ARG A 229 8.60 -18.61 -17.63
CA ARG A 229 8.09 -19.99 -17.53
C ARG A 229 8.20 -20.64 -16.14
N MET A 230 8.93 -20.04 -15.18
CA MET A 230 8.95 -20.49 -13.78
C MET A 230 7.95 -19.78 -12.86
N TYR A 231 7.23 -18.75 -13.33
CA TYR A 231 6.29 -18.00 -12.50
C TYR A 231 4.89 -18.09 -13.08
N ARG A 232 4.05 -18.97 -12.50
CA ARG A 232 2.61 -19.01 -12.79
C ARG A 232 1.98 -17.62 -12.62
N PRO A 233 1.09 -17.18 -13.53
CA PRO A 233 0.54 -15.81 -13.57
C PRO A 233 -0.45 -15.46 -12.42
N HIS A 234 -0.72 -16.36 -11.47
CA HIS A 234 -1.81 -16.17 -10.50
C HIS A 234 -1.47 -15.42 -9.20
N ILE A 235 -0.23 -14.96 -8.96
CA ILE A 235 0.14 -14.36 -7.66
C ILE A 235 0.89 -13.02 -7.81
N PHE A 236 0.68 -12.28 -8.90
CA PHE A 236 1.48 -11.07 -9.15
C PHE A 236 0.76 -9.74 -8.99
N CYS A 237 -0.11 -9.55 -7.98
CA CYS A 237 -0.48 -8.16 -7.62
C CYS A 237 -1.20 -7.92 -6.27
N GLN A 238 -0.72 -8.39 -5.11
CA GLN A 238 -1.05 -7.68 -3.85
C GLN A 238 -0.19 -8.05 -2.63
N LYS A 239 0.44 -9.23 -2.60
CA LYS A 239 1.30 -9.64 -1.46
C LYS A 239 2.79 -9.33 -1.61
N PHE A 240 3.26 -8.96 -2.80
CA PHE A 240 4.69 -8.80 -3.10
C PHE A 240 5.33 -7.47 -2.67
N LYS A 241 4.62 -6.65 -1.87
CA LYS A 241 5.23 -5.53 -1.13
C LYS A 241 5.77 -5.94 0.25
N ARG A 242 5.67 -7.21 0.66
CA ARG A 242 5.95 -7.60 2.05
C ARG A 242 6.77 -8.84 2.35
N LYS A 243 7.21 -9.66 1.39
CA LYS A 243 8.15 -10.76 1.67
C LYS A 243 8.56 -11.44 0.37
N ILE A 244 9.88 -11.61 0.17
CA ILE A 244 10.55 -12.40 -0.88
C ILE A 244 10.45 -11.71 -2.25
N GLY A 245 11.49 -11.39 -3.02
CA GLY A 245 12.90 -11.73 -2.93
C GLY A 245 13.45 -12.13 -4.31
N VAL A 246 13.29 -11.29 -5.35
CA VAL A 246 13.95 -11.49 -6.65
C VAL A 246 14.22 -10.12 -7.29
N ARG A 247 15.21 -9.36 -6.79
CA ARG A 247 15.48 -7.99 -7.28
C ARG A 247 16.53 -7.91 -8.39
N LEU A 248 17.48 -8.86 -8.48
CA LEU A 248 18.45 -8.90 -9.59
C LEU A 248 17.76 -9.05 -10.96
N ILE A 249 16.75 -9.92 -11.05
CA ILE A 249 15.90 -10.02 -12.25
C ILE A 249 15.06 -8.75 -12.42
N PHE A 250 14.58 -8.13 -11.35
CA PHE A 250 13.82 -6.88 -11.42
C PHE A 250 14.67 -5.66 -11.79
N GLU A 251 15.94 -5.62 -11.43
CA GLU A 251 16.89 -4.55 -11.77
C GLU A 251 17.40 -4.74 -13.20
N ILE A 252 17.71 -5.97 -13.60
CA ILE A 252 17.93 -6.29 -15.02
C ILE A 252 16.66 -5.96 -15.81
N PHE A 253 15.46 -6.33 -15.33
CA PHE A 253 14.20 -6.03 -16.00
C PHE A 253 13.87 -4.53 -15.99
N GLU A 254 14.14 -3.77 -14.92
CA GLU A 254 13.99 -2.31 -14.87
C GLU A 254 14.99 -1.62 -15.80
N ILE A 255 16.23 -2.11 -15.87
CA ILE A 255 17.25 -1.63 -16.81
C ILE A 255 16.80 -1.95 -18.24
N THR A 256 16.39 -3.19 -18.54
CA THR A 256 15.88 -3.62 -19.85
C THR A 256 14.60 -2.87 -20.24
N LEU A 257 13.66 -2.61 -19.32
CA LEU A 257 12.48 -1.78 -19.57
C LEU A 257 12.84 -0.31 -19.78
N HIS A 258 13.81 0.21 -19.02
CA HIS A 258 14.26 1.59 -19.18
C HIS A 258 14.94 1.77 -20.54
N LEU A 259 15.76 0.79 -20.95
CA LEU A 259 16.37 0.73 -22.27
C LEU A 259 15.30 0.63 -23.36
N LYS A 260 14.39 -0.36 -23.30
CA LYS A 260 13.28 -0.52 -24.27
C LYS A 260 12.40 0.73 -24.38
N LYS A 261 12.08 1.42 -23.28
CA LYS A 261 11.33 2.69 -23.31
C LYS A 261 12.06 3.83 -24.03
N ASN A 262 13.39 3.85 -23.98
CA ASN A 262 14.18 4.88 -24.68
C ASN A 262 14.31 4.58 -26.19
N TYR A 263 14.23 3.31 -26.61
CA TYR A 263 14.22 2.93 -28.03
C TYR A 263 12.87 3.21 -28.72
N ILE A 264 11.76 3.18 -27.99
CA ILE A 264 10.40 3.45 -28.51
C ILE A 264 10.12 4.97 -28.72
N HIS A 265 11.03 5.86 -28.29
CA HIS A 265 10.87 7.31 -28.35
C HIS A 265 11.89 8.05 -29.24
N ASN A 266 12.56 7.35 -30.15
CA ASN A 266 13.32 7.94 -31.26
C ASN A 266 12.75 7.51 -32.61
#